data_AF-A0A4Q0Z9H3-F1
#
_entry.id   AF-A0A4Q0Z9H3-F1
#
_cell.length_a   1.000
_cell.length_b   1.000
_cell.length_c   1.000
_cell.angle_alpha   90.00
_cell.angle_beta   90.00
_cell.angle_gamma   90.00
#
_symmetry.space_group_name_H-M   'P 1'
#
loop_
_entity.id
_entity.type
_entity.pdbx_description
1 polymer ?
#
loop_
_entity_poly.entity_id
_entity_poly.type
_entity_poly.pdbx_seq_one_letter_code
_entity_poly.pdbx_strand_id
1 'polypeptide(L)'
;MSEIKKVFGIDTLYFFFETNENYDDLFLEILDQLEEIKGKFEKRDIEFENKDLTISINDIQLSYLGKQEGFYWFKDSNEFFRIGFKDRYKNRGLNDIRVQLQGNGIYTFGINSIIELLKDSLKEFISDYIPVTRADLNCFIQYDLSFIKKDMFSTRKRKYSTINEIGDANTTQTLYVGKEPFKLRLYNKSLELKKSKKFEVMNEYFLNNDFDLEQTIFNIEFQMNRGHLKQYNINTIDDLLCNAKNLFQ
;
A
#
# COMPACT_ATOMS: atom_id res chain seq x y z
N MET A 1 36.26 -5.05 -3.58
CA MET A 1 34.91 -4.77 -4.12
C MET A 1 34.34 -3.68 -3.24
N SER A 2 33.90 -2.56 -3.79
CA SER A 2 33.15 -1.56 -3.02
C SER A 2 31.88 -2.22 -2.49
N GLU A 3 31.53 -1.90 -1.25
CA GLU A 3 30.30 -2.39 -0.64
C GLU A 3 29.10 -1.83 -1.43
N ILE A 4 28.24 -2.72 -1.93
CA ILE A 4 27.02 -2.31 -2.65
C ILE A 4 26.05 -1.74 -1.63
N LYS A 5 25.71 -0.46 -1.76
CA LYS A 5 24.80 0.23 -0.86
C LYS A 5 23.38 -0.28 -1.05
N LYS A 6 22.72 -0.64 0.04
CA LYS A 6 21.37 -1.22 0.05
C LYS A 6 20.58 -0.73 1.25
N VAL A 7 19.28 -0.50 1.07
CA VAL A 7 18.34 -0.22 2.15
C VAL A 7 17.04 -0.99 1.94
N PHE A 8 16.51 -1.52 3.03
CA PHE A 8 15.33 -2.37 3.04
C PHE A 8 14.12 -1.65 3.62
N GLY A 9 12.91 -2.00 3.18
CA GLY A 9 11.70 -1.38 3.69
C GLY A 9 10.42 -2.09 3.24
N ILE A 10 9.31 -1.40 3.46
CA ILE A 10 7.98 -1.79 2.98
C ILE A 10 7.42 -0.62 2.16
N ASP A 11 7.11 -0.84 0.88
CA ASP A 11 6.59 0.22 0.00
C ASP A 11 5.06 0.39 0.09
N THR A 12 4.37 -0.69 0.46
CA THR A 12 2.91 -0.73 0.60
C THR A 12 2.49 -1.79 1.61
N LEU A 13 1.51 -1.46 2.44
CA LEU A 13 0.95 -2.35 3.46
C LEU A 13 -0.57 -2.32 3.42
N TYR A 14 -1.20 -3.49 3.39
CA TYR A 14 -2.65 -3.66 3.47
C TYR A 14 -3.03 -4.51 4.67
N PHE A 15 -4.04 -4.07 5.40
CA PHE A 15 -4.57 -4.78 6.55
C PHE A 15 -6.06 -4.46 6.72
N PHE A 16 -6.70 -5.18 7.64
CA PHE A 16 -8.01 -4.80 8.13
C PHE A 16 -7.92 -4.39 9.59
N PHE A 17 -8.86 -3.56 10.03
CA PHE A 17 -9.28 -3.54 11.43
C PHE A 17 -10.46 -4.51 11.59
N GLU A 18 -10.41 -5.39 12.58
CA GLU A 18 -11.62 -6.04 13.09
C GLU A 18 -12.48 -5.01 13.81
N THR A 19 -13.79 -5.15 13.70
CA THR A 19 -14.80 -4.21 14.17
C THR A 19 -15.60 -4.78 15.33
N ASN A 20 -16.09 -3.91 16.21
CA ASN A 20 -16.92 -4.27 17.37
C ASN A 20 -18.42 -4.04 17.10
N GLU A 21 -19.29 -4.13 18.12
CA GLU A 21 -20.72 -3.89 17.95
C GLU A 21 -21.09 -2.50 17.42
N ASN A 22 -20.32 -1.45 17.74
CA ASN A 22 -20.61 -0.05 17.42
C ASN A 22 -20.33 0.32 15.96
N TYR A 23 -19.73 -0.58 15.19
CA TYR A 23 -19.34 -0.28 13.80
C TYR A 23 -20.51 0.07 12.89
N ASP A 24 -21.70 -0.48 13.13
CA ASP A 24 -22.86 -0.20 12.29
C ASP A 24 -23.27 1.28 12.37
N ASP A 25 -23.10 1.91 13.52
CA ASP A 25 -23.37 3.34 13.71
C ASP A 25 -22.40 4.19 12.90
N LEU A 26 -21.09 3.88 12.95
CA LEU A 26 -20.08 4.53 12.11
C LEU A 26 -20.41 4.38 10.62
N PHE A 27 -20.78 3.16 10.20
CA PHE A 27 -21.05 2.91 8.79
C PHE A 27 -22.28 3.70 8.29
N LEU A 28 -23.32 3.81 9.10
CA LEU A 28 -24.50 4.63 8.79
C LEU A 28 -24.14 6.12 8.76
N GLU A 29 -23.36 6.61 9.72
CA GLU A 29 -22.89 8.00 9.74
C GLU A 29 -22.12 8.37 8.46
N ILE A 30 -21.23 7.48 8.00
CA ILE A 30 -20.49 7.65 6.74
C ILE A 30 -21.43 7.79 5.54
N LEU A 31 -22.50 6.97 5.49
CA LEU A 31 -23.47 7.02 4.41
C LEU A 31 -24.30 8.31 4.46
N ASP A 32 -24.73 8.72 5.66
CA ASP A 32 -25.50 9.95 5.86
C ASP A 32 -24.70 11.19 5.45
N GLN A 33 -23.41 11.27 5.83
CA GLN A 33 -22.52 12.35 5.39
C GLN A 33 -22.39 12.40 3.86
N LEU A 34 -22.21 11.24 3.20
CA LEU A 34 -22.11 11.19 1.74
C LEU A 34 -23.40 11.66 1.06
N GLU A 35 -24.56 11.20 1.52
CA GLU A 35 -25.85 11.59 0.94
C GLU A 35 -26.17 13.07 1.21
N GLU A 36 -25.82 13.61 2.38
CA GLU A 36 -25.98 15.03 2.68
C GLU A 36 -25.17 15.90 1.71
N ILE A 37 -23.92 15.53 1.44
CA ILE A 37 -23.03 16.31 0.56
C ILE A 37 -23.51 16.22 -0.89
N LYS A 38 -23.88 15.03 -1.38
CA LYS A 38 -24.48 14.89 -2.71
C LYS A 38 -25.74 15.75 -2.84
N GLY A 39 -26.63 15.70 -1.85
CA GLY A 39 -27.84 16.51 -1.83
C GLY A 39 -27.56 18.01 -1.85
N LYS A 40 -26.44 18.48 -1.30
CA LYS A 40 -26.02 19.89 -1.40
C LYS A 40 -25.60 20.28 -2.82
N PHE A 41 -24.89 19.40 -3.54
CA PHE A 41 -24.53 19.63 -4.94
C PHE A 41 -25.76 19.58 -5.85
N GLU A 42 -26.61 18.57 -5.70
CA GLU A 42 -27.84 18.40 -6.49
C GLU A 42 -28.81 19.57 -6.33
N LYS A 43 -29.03 20.06 -5.09
CA LYS A 43 -29.88 21.23 -4.83
C LYS A 43 -29.38 22.52 -5.49
N ARG A 44 -28.08 22.59 -5.79
CA ARG A 44 -27.44 23.75 -6.42
C ARG A 44 -27.21 23.57 -7.91
N ASP A 45 -27.60 22.42 -8.47
CA ASP A 45 -27.35 22.03 -9.86
C ASP A 45 -25.84 22.14 -10.22
N ILE A 46 -24.99 21.73 -9.28
CA ILE A 46 -23.53 21.74 -9.43
C ILE A 46 -23.08 20.31 -9.76
N GLU A 47 -22.39 20.15 -10.89
CA GLU A 47 -21.69 18.90 -11.21
C GLU A 47 -20.56 18.64 -10.20
N PHE A 48 -20.41 17.38 -9.78
CA PHE A 48 -19.37 16.97 -8.83
C PHE A 48 -18.76 15.62 -9.23
N GLU A 49 -17.52 15.41 -8.84
CA GLU A 49 -16.81 14.14 -8.91
C GLU A 49 -16.72 13.49 -7.52
N ASN A 50 -16.37 12.20 -7.46
CA ASN A 50 -16.21 11.49 -6.18
C ASN A 50 -15.26 12.23 -5.21
N LYS A 51 -14.17 12.81 -5.73
CA LYS A 51 -13.15 13.50 -4.93
C LYS A 51 -13.69 14.74 -4.20
N ASP A 52 -14.81 15.29 -4.68
CA ASP A 52 -15.46 16.47 -4.11
C ASP A 52 -16.35 16.11 -2.92
N LEU A 53 -16.64 14.82 -2.73
CA LEU A 53 -17.35 14.31 -1.56
C LEU A 53 -16.35 14.01 -0.44
N THR A 54 -16.40 14.77 0.64
CA THR A 54 -15.51 14.63 1.79
C THR A 54 -16.27 14.31 3.07
N ILE A 55 -15.87 13.27 3.78
CA ILE A 55 -16.42 12.93 5.09
C ILE A 55 -15.41 13.27 6.18
N SER A 56 -15.88 13.37 7.41
CA SER A 56 -15.03 13.47 8.60
C SER A 56 -15.33 12.29 9.52
N ILE A 57 -14.28 11.64 10.00
CA ILE A 57 -14.36 10.62 11.05
C ILE A 57 -13.42 11.08 12.15
N ASN A 58 -13.98 11.53 13.27
CA ASN A 58 -13.22 12.23 14.32
C ASN A 58 -12.33 13.33 13.72
N ASP A 59 -11.02 13.27 13.93
CA ASP A 59 -10.06 14.28 13.46
C ASP A 59 -9.55 14.06 12.03
N ILE A 60 -10.02 13.01 11.33
CA ILE A 60 -9.57 12.67 9.98
C ILE A 60 -10.60 13.11 8.94
N GLN A 61 -10.15 13.95 8.00
CA GLN A 61 -10.92 14.27 6.79
C GLN A 61 -10.54 13.34 5.64
N LEU A 62 -11.55 12.81 4.95
CA LEU A 62 -11.41 11.78 3.94
C LEU A 62 -12.18 12.12 2.66
N SER A 63 -11.51 12.09 1.51
CA SER A 63 -12.14 12.26 0.19
C SER A 63 -12.58 10.93 -0.38
N TYR A 64 -13.81 10.85 -0.88
CA TYR A 64 -14.39 9.65 -1.46
C TYR A 64 -13.75 9.30 -2.81
N LEU A 65 -13.50 8.02 -3.03
CA LEU A 65 -12.91 7.47 -4.25
C LEU A 65 -13.93 6.70 -5.10
N GLY A 66 -15.01 6.22 -4.49
CA GLY A 66 -15.97 5.34 -5.12
C GLY A 66 -16.15 4.03 -4.37
N LYS A 67 -17.02 3.17 -4.92
CA LYS A 67 -17.31 1.85 -4.36
C LYS A 67 -16.60 0.76 -5.16
N GLN A 68 -15.84 -0.09 -4.48
CA GLN A 68 -15.12 -1.20 -5.10
C GLN A 68 -14.99 -2.38 -4.13
N GLU A 69 -15.15 -3.61 -4.63
CA GLU A 69 -15.05 -4.84 -3.83
C GLU A 69 -16.00 -4.89 -2.61
N GLY A 70 -17.09 -4.13 -2.64
CA GLY A 70 -18.05 -4.01 -1.54
C GLY A 70 -17.73 -2.91 -0.52
N PHE A 71 -16.58 -2.24 -0.64
CA PHE A 71 -16.17 -1.13 0.22
C PHE A 71 -16.45 0.22 -0.42
N TYR A 72 -16.81 1.19 0.40
CA TYR A 72 -16.77 2.62 0.10
C TYR A 72 -15.36 3.10 0.41
N TRP A 73 -14.60 3.45 -0.61
CA TRP A 73 -13.20 3.81 -0.48
C TRP A 73 -13.02 5.30 -0.35
N PHE A 74 -12.06 5.67 0.48
CA PHE A 74 -11.64 7.02 0.72
C PHE A 74 -10.12 7.13 0.74
N LYS A 75 -9.60 8.35 0.59
CA LYS A 75 -8.20 8.70 0.82
C LYS A 75 -8.10 9.88 1.77
N ASP A 76 -7.02 9.95 2.53
CA ASP A 76 -6.67 11.19 3.22
C ASP A 76 -6.17 12.25 2.22
N SER A 77 -6.19 13.51 2.65
CA SER A 77 -5.82 14.67 1.82
C SER A 77 -4.37 14.64 1.34
N ASN A 78 -3.47 14.00 2.09
CA ASN A 78 -2.03 13.95 1.79
C ASN A 78 -1.61 12.63 1.12
N GLU A 79 -2.56 11.76 0.78
CA GLU A 79 -2.32 10.46 0.13
C GLU A 79 -1.35 9.55 0.94
N PHE A 80 -1.38 9.63 2.26
CA PHE A 80 -0.69 8.73 3.18
C PHE A 80 -1.35 7.36 3.27
N PHE A 81 -2.68 7.31 3.21
CA PHE A 81 -3.42 6.05 3.23
C PHE A 81 -4.73 6.13 2.45
N ARG A 82 -5.26 4.93 2.14
CA ARG A 82 -6.64 4.74 1.72
C ARG A 82 -7.34 3.87 2.73
N ILE A 83 -8.61 4.16 2.97
CA ILE A 83 -9.44 3.41 3.91
C ILE A 83 -10.78 3.10 3.25
N GLY A 84 -11.23 1.87 3.41
CA GLY A 84 -12.46 1.36 2.84
C GLY A 84 -13.37 0.85 3.95
N PHE A 85 -14.65 1.25 3.91
CA PHE A 85 -15.68 0.81 4.85
C PHE A 85 -16.73 -0.02 4.10
N LYS A 86 -17.12 -1.18 4.63
CA LYS A 86 -18.21 -1.98 4.05
C LYS A 86 -19.32 -2.24 5.05
N ASP A 87 -20.51 -2.49 4.52
CA ASP A 87 -21.62 -3.07 5.26
C ASP A 87 -21.20 -4.44 5.82
N ARG A 88 -21.33 -4.63 7.15
CA ARG A 88 -20.91 -5.87 7.82
C ARG A 88 -21.67 -7.11 7.35
N TYR A 89 -22.89 -6.93 6.83
CA TYR A 89 -23.69 -8.04 6.35
C TYR A 89 -23.28 -8.49 4.94
N LYS A 90 -22.43 -7.71 4.25
CA LYS A 90 -21.83 -8.06 2.95
C LYS A 90 -20.46 -8.66 3.13
N ASN A 91 -20.18 -9.74 2.38
CA ASN A 91 -18.90 -10.44 2.39
C ASN A 91 -18.40 -10.76 3.82
N ARG A 92 -19.25 -11.42 4.63
CA ARG A 92 -19.01 -11.71 6.06
C ARG A 92 -17.71 -12.45 6.39
N GLY A 93 -17.02 -13.01 5.38
CA GLY A 93 -15.68 -13.61 5.54
C GLY A 93 -14.53 -12.60 5.58
N LEU A 94 -14.82 -11.30 5.45
CA LEU A 94 -13.87 -10.20 5.50
C LEU A 94 -14.29 -9.20 6.58
N ASN A 95 -13.30 -8.62 7.26
CA ASN A 95 -13.50 -7.53 8.20
C ASN A 95 -13.94 -6.25 7.49
N ASP A 96 -14.56 -5.35 8.25
CA ASP A 96 -15.39 -4.28 7.67
C ASP A 96 -14.60 -3.03 7.28
N ILE A 97 -13.42 -2.82 7.89
CA ILE A 97 -12.55 -1.68 7.62
C ILE A 97 -11.24 -2.17 7.00
N ARG A 98 -10.99 -1.83 5.74
CA ARG A 98 -9.75 -2.15 5.03
C ARG A 98 -8.88 -0.92 4.90
N VAL A 99 -7.59 -1.06 5.19
CA VAL A 99 -6.61 0.03 5.06
C VAL A 99 -5.53 -0.37 4.06
N GLN A 100 -5.09 0.61 3.27
CA GLN A 100 -3.89 0.55 2.46
C GLN A 100 -2.99 1.76 2.79
N LEU A 101 -1.84 1.51 3.40
CA LEU A 101 -0.81 2.53 3.55
C LEU A 101 -0.09 2.74 2.21
N GLN A 102 0.08 4.00 1.83
CA GLN A 102 0.79 4.38 0.62
C GLN A 102 2.25 4.67 0.95
N GLY A 103 3.15 4.43 0.00
CA GLY A 103 4.57 4.78 0.15
C GLY A 103 4.80 6.23 0.58
N ASN A 104 3.99 7.19 0.11
CA ASN A 104 4.13 8.60 0.53
C ASN A 104 4.03 8.75 2.06
N GLY A 105 3.01 8.14 2.66
CA GLY A 105 2.86 8.12 4.11
C GLY A 105 3.97 7.34 4.80
N ILE A 106 4.31 6.16 4.28
CA ILE A 106 5.32 5.28 4.89
C ILE A 106 6.69 5.97 4.98
N TYR A 107 7.15 6.59 3.89
CA TYR A 107 8.47 7.23 3.86
C TYR A 107 8.50 8.60 4.54
N THR A 108 7.34 9.25 4.76
CA THR A 108 7.26 10.54 5.46
C THR A 108 7.09 10.37 6.98
N PHE A 109 6.18 9.51 7.43
CA PHE A 109 5.80 9.40 8.85
C PHE A 109 6.16 8.05 9.48
N GLY A 110 6.45 7.04 8.67
CA GLY A 110 6.60 5.66 9.12
C GLY A 110 5.26 4.93 9.30
N ILE A 111 5.33 3.60 9.24
CA ILE A 111 4.15 2.71 9.32
C ILE A 111 3.43 2.85 10.66
N ASN A 112 4.17 2.79 11.77
CA ASN A 112 3.59 2.79 13.12
C ASN A 112 2.81 4.08 13.38
N SER A 113 3.34 5.23 13.01
CA SER A 113 2.71 6.53 13.22
C SER A 113 1.34 6.61 12.54
N ILE A 114 1.21 6.09 11.32
CA ILE A 114 -0.07 6.10 10.59
C ILE A 114 -1.05 5.08 11.19
N ILE A 115 -0.56 3.91 11.61
CA ILE A 115 -1.42 2.90 12.25
C ILE A 115 -1.97 3.42 13.58
N GLU A 116 -1.15 4.06 14.40
CA GLU A 116 -1.58 4.64 15.68
C GLU A 116 -2.58 5.79 15.46
N LEU A 117 -2.35 6.68 14.48
CA LEU A 117 -3.33 7.69 14.09
C LEU A 117 -4.70 7.09 13.73
N LEU A 118 -4.70 6.00 12.94
CA LEU A 118 -5.92 5.32 12.53
C LEU A 118 -6.60 4.60 13.69
N LYS A 119 -5.82 3.96 14.58
CA LYS A 119 -6.35 3.34 15.80
C LYS A 119 -7.03 4.37 16.68
N ASP A 120 -6.37 5.48 16.97
CA ASP A 120 -6.92 6.55 17.81
C ASP A 120 -8.21 7.12 17.23
N SER A 121 -8.24 7.30 15.90
CA SER A 121 -9.40 7.84 15.19
C SER A 121 -10.56 6.85 15.06
N LEU A 122 -10.32 5.55 15.22
CA LEU A 122 -11.34 4.50 15.06
C LEU A 122 -11.61 3.70 16.34
N LYS A 123 -10.96 4.05 17.46
CA LYS A 123 -10.89 3.26 18.70
C LYS A 123 -12.26 2.80 19.25
N GLU A 124 -13.32 3.55 18.99
CA GLU A 124 -14.67 3.23 19.48
C GLU A 124 -15.37 2.13 18.64
N PHE A 125 -14.85 1.84 17.45
CA PHE A 125 -15.48 0.99 16.44
C PHE A 125 -14.68 -0.28 16.10
N ILE A 126 -13.42 -0.36 16.56
CA ILE A 126 -12.49 -1.45 16.25
C ILE A 126 -12.19 -2.31 17.49
N SER A 127 -11.72 -3.53 17.25
CA SER A 127 -11.00 -4.33 18.25
C SER A 127 -9.48 -4.17 18.08
N ASP A 128 -8.71 -4.80 18.95
CA ASP A 128 -7.24 -4.84 18.86
C ASP A 128 -6.72 -5.76 17.73
N TYR A 129 -7.58 -6.53 17.07
CA TYR A 129 -7.14 -7.49 16.06
C TYR A 129 -7.00 -6.85 14.67
N ILE A 130 -5.75 -6.76 14.19
CA ILE A 130 -5.39 -6.08 12.93
C ILE A 130 -4.76 -7.08 11.95
N PRO A 131 -5.56 -7.88 11.22
CA PRO A 131 -5.01 -8.89 10.33
C PRO A 131 -4.39 -8.27 9.07
N VAL A 132 -3.15 -8.68 8.79
CA VAL A 132 -2.44 -8.27 7.57
C VAL A 132 -2.98 -9.04 6.36
N THR A 133 -3.05 -8.36 5.22
CA THR A 133 -3.54 -8.96 3.96
C THR A 133 -2.55 -8.88 2.83
N ARG A 134 -1.67 -7.88 2.82
CA ARG A 134 -0.58 -7.78 1.85
C ARG A 134 0.53 -6.89 2.38
N ALA A 135 1.77 -7.25 2.10
CA ALA A 135 2.93 -6.41 2.31
C ALA A 135 3.83 -6.48 1.06
N ASP A 136 4.29 -5.33 0.60
CA ASP A 136 5.25 -5.21 -0.49
C ASP A 136 6.60 -4.81 0.12
N LEU A 137 7.50 -5.79 0.28
CA LEU A 137 8.83 -5.57 0.83
C LEU A 137 9.76 -5.07 -0.26
N ASN A 138 10.56 -4.05 0.00
CA ASN A 138 11.50 -3.49 -0.96
C ASN A 138 12.95 -3.61 -0.48
N CYS A 139 13.86 -3.70 -1.44
CA CYS A 139 15.30 -3.57 -1.27
C CYS A 139 15.79 -2.62 -2.37
N PHE A 140 16.08 -1.38 -1.96
CA PHE A 140 16.71 -0.39 -2.82
C PHE A 140 18.20 -0.65 -2.86
N ILE A 141 18.78 -0.66 -4.06
CA ILE A 141 20.18 -1.02 -4.30
C ILE A 141 20.79 0.01 -5.22
N GLN A 142 21.92 0.61 -4.81
CA GLN A 142 22.69 1.51 -5.65
C GLN A 142 23.64 0.71 -6.55
N TYR A 143 23.05 0.03 -7.53
CA TYR A 143 23.75 -0.78 -8.49
C TYR A 143 22.89 -0.97 -9.74
N ASP A 144 23.52 -0.96 -10.92
CA ASP A 144 22.80 -1.19 -12.16
C ASP A 144 22.50 -2.68 -12.35
N LEU A 145 21.24 -3.04 -12.23
CA LEU A 145 20.74 -4.40 -12.44
C LEU A 145 20.11 -4.60 -13.83
N SER A 146 20.33 -3.67 -14.78
CA SER A 146 19.82 -3.75 -16.15
C SER A 146 20.30 -4.98 -16.93
N PHE A 147 21.41 -5.59 -16.52
CA PHE A 147 21.92 -6.83 -17.10
C PHE A 147 21.04 -8.05 -16.77
N ILE A 148 20.18 -7.96 -15.75
CA ILE A 148 19.28 -9.05 -15.35
C ILE A 148 18.18 -9.20 -16.40
N LYS A 149 18.07 -10.42 -16.93
CA LYS A 149 17.10 -10.78 -17.96
C LYS A 149 16.21 -11.93 -17.51
N LYS A 150 15.05 -12.06 -18.16
CA LYS A 150 14.07 -13.11 -17.85
C LYS A 150 14.61 -14.54 -17.87
N ASP A 151 15.59 -14.81 -18.74
CA ASP A 151 16.23 -16.12 -18.91
C ASP A 151 17.18 -16.50 -17.77
N MET A 152 17.55 -15.54 -16.91
CA MET A 152 18.32 -15.80 -15.69
C MET A 152 17.49 -16.40 -14.54
N PHE A 153 16.16 -16.51 -14.71
CA PHE A 153 15.27 -17.04 -13.67
C PHE A 153 14.78 -18.45 -14.02
N SER A 154 15.02 -19.40 -13.11
CA SER A 154 14.41 -20.73 -13.15
C SER A 154 13.32 -20.83 -12.07
N THR A 155 12.07 -21.02 -12.47
CA THR A 155 10.94 -21.20 -11.55
C THR A 155 10.19 -22.49 -11.80
N ARG A 156 9.98 -23.27 -10.73
CA ARG A 156 9.19 -24.53 -10.77
C ARG A 156 7.69 -24.28 -10.99
N LYS A 157 7.23 -23.03 -10.85
CA LYS A 157 5.82 -22.65 -10.93
C LYS A 157 5.41 -22.32 -12.37
N ARG A 158 5.32 -23.35 -13.23
CA ARG A 158 4.95 -23.27 -14.67
C ARG A 158 3.60 -22.58 -15.00
N LYS A 159 2.76 -22.25 -14.01
CA LYS A 159 1.44 -21.58 -14.16
C LYS A 159 1.35 -20.16 -13.55
N TYR A 160 2.46 -19.59 -13.08
CA TYR A 160 2.55 -18.22 -12.57
C TYR A 160 3.25 -17.28 -13.57
N SER A 161 3.20 -17.67 -14.84
CA SER A 161 4.03 -17.21 -15.95
C SER A 161 3.60 -15.85 -16.47
N THR A 162 4.17 -14.80 -15.90
CA THR A 162 4.37 -13.55 -16.64
C THR A 162 5.72 -13.01 -16.22
N ILE A 163 6.77 -13.49 -16.90
CA ILE A 163 8.03 -12.77 -16.91
C ILE A 163 7.93 -11.72 -18.02
N ASN A 164 7.52 -10.53 -17.61
CA ASN A 164 7.35 -9.39 -18.49
C ASN A 164 8.53 -8.45 -18.29
N GLU A 165 9.14 -8.07 -19.40
CA GLU A 165 10.10 -6.99 -19.48
C GLU A 165 9.39 -5.78 -20.06
N ILE A 166 9.44 -4.66 -19.35
CA ILE A 166 9.00 -3.36 -19.85
C ILE A 166 10.27 -2.51 -19.98
N GLY A 167 10.46 -1.91 -21.14
CA GLY A 167 11.68 -1.18 -21.48
C GLY A 167 11.69 -0.74 -22.93
N ASP A 168 12.80 -0.15 -23.36
CA ASP A 168 13.05 0.10 -24.79
C ASP A 168 13.78 -1.09 -25.42
N ALA A 169 14.13 -0.98 -26.71
CA ALA A 169 14.80 -2.07 -27.44
C ALA A 169 16.15 -2.49 -26.82
N ASN A 170 16.74 -1.66 -25.95
CA ASN A 170 18.11 -1.82 -25.47
C ASN A 170 18.23 -1.99 -23.95
N THR A 171 17.19 -1.65 -23.16
CA THR A 171 17.24 -1.64 -21.69
C THR A 171 15.99 -2.21 -21.04
N THR A 172 16.17 -3.18 -20.14
CA THR A 172 15.09 -3.66 -19.26
C THR A 172 14.87 -2.65 -18.13
N GLN A 173 13.70 -2.02 -18.08
CA GLN A 173 13.34 -1.06 -17.03
C GLN A 173 12.57 -1.73 -15.89
N THR A 174 11.80 -2.78 -16.16
CA THR A 174 11.05 -3.52 -15.15
C THR A 174 10.91 -4.99 -15.55
N LEU A 175 11.18 -5.87 -14.60
CA LEU A 175 11.01 -7.31 -14.67
C LEU A 175 10.02 -7.76 -13.59
N TYR A 176 8.97 -8.47 -13.99
CA TYR A 176 8.05 -9.12 -13.07
C TYR A 176 8.31 -10.62 -13.05
N VAL A 177 8.25 -11.28 -11.89
CA VAL A 177 8.35 -12.74 -11.79
C VAL A 177 7.25 -13.26 -10.85
N GLY A 178 6.40 -14.14 -11.38
CA GLY A 178 5.31 -14.75 -10.63
C GLY A 178 4.00 -13.96 -10.66
N LYS A 179 3.03 -14.40 -9.85
CA LYS A 179 1.71 -13.78 -9.63
C LYS A 179 1.25 -14.07 -8.20
N GLU A 180 0.14 -13.47 -7.79
CA GLU A 180 -0.46 -13.73 -6.47
C GLU A 180 -0.52 -15.23 -6.13
N PRO A 181 -0.19 -15.63 -4.88
CA PRO A 181 -0.04 -14.77 -3.71
C PRO A 181 1.38 -14.20 -3.48
N PHE A 182 2.37 -14.50 -4.32
CA PHE A 182 3.76 -14.03 -4.17
C PHE A 182 4.34 -13.59 -5.51
N LYS A 183 4.78 -12.33 -5.60
CA LYS A 183 5.27 -11.72 -6.84
C LYS A 183 6.56 -10.94 -6.58
N LEU A 184 7.58 -11.17 -7.40
CA LEU A 184 8.80 -10.39 -7.44
C LEU A 184 8.70 -9.31 -8.53
N ARG A 185 9.22 -8.12 -8.24
CA ARG A 185 9.44 -7.02 -9.18
C ARG A 185 10.88 -6.55 -9.06
N LEU A 186 11.56 -6.37 -10.18
CA LEU A 186 12.88 -5.75 -10.26
C LEU A 186 12.76 -4.59 -11.23
N TYR A 187 13.11 -3.37 -10.83
CA TYR A 187 12.99 -2.22 -11.73
C TYR A 187 13.96 -1.09 -11.41
N ASN A 188 14.23 -0.28 -12.42
CA ASN A 188 15.02 0.95 -12.28
C ASN A 188 14.17 1.99 -11.53
N LYS A 189 14.46 2.16 -10.24
CA LYS A 189 13.72 3.06 -9.34
C LYS A 189 13.98 4.52 -9.68
N SER A 190 15.22 4.87 -10.03
CA SER A 190 15.57 6.23 -10.47
C SER A 190 14.74 6.67 -11.68
N LEU A 191 14.51 5.76 -12.64
CA LEU A 191 13.70 6.05 -13.83
C LEU A 191 12.19 6.09 -13.51
N GLU A 192 11.70 5.18 -12.67
CA GLU A 192 10.30 5.17 -12.21
C GLU A 192 9.93 6.47 -11.51
N LEU A 193 10.80 6.97 -10.64
CA LEU A 193 10.54 8.16 -9.84
C LEU A 193 10.42 9.45 -10.66
N LYS A 194 11.05 9.54 -11.84
CA LYS A 194 10.96 10.74 -12.70
C LYS A 194 9.54 11.13 -13.08
N LYS A 195 8.59 10.19 -13.05
CA LYS A 195 7.16 10.41 -13.37
C LYS A 195 6.27 10.28 -12.13
N SER A 196 6.86 10.07 -10.96
CA SER A 196 6.15 9.73 -9.72
C SER A 196 5.92 10.97 -8.87
N LYS A 197 4.73 11.09 -8.28
CA LYS A 197 4.46 12.10 -7.24
C LYS A 197 5.33 11.92 -5.99
N LYS A 198 5.92 10.73 -5.82
CA LYS A 198 6.80 10.39 -4.69
C LYS A 198 8.24 10.86 -4.87
N PHE A 199 8.58 11.55 -5.97
CA PHE A 199 9.97 11.87 -6.33
C PHE A 199 10.74 12.56 -5.20
N GLU A 200 10.17 13.63 -4.63
CA GLU A 200 10.84 14.43 -3.59
C GLU A 200 11.07 13.63 -2.30
N VAL A 201 10.01 13.04 -1.75
CA VAL A 201 10.06 12.23 -0.52
C VAL A 201 11.03 11.05 -0.66
N MET A 202 11.06 10.38 -1.81
CA MET A 202 11.96 9.26 -2.04
C MET A 202 13.41 9.70 -2.17
N ASN A 203 13.69 10.84 -2.82
CA ASN A 203 15.04 11.36 -2.92
C ASN A 203 15.58 11.79 -1.55
N GLU A 204 14.74 12.42 -0.72
CA GLU A 204 15.10 12.73 0.67
C GLU A 204 15.39 11.45 1.45
N TYR A 205 14.52 10.43 1.35
CA TYR A 205 14.73 9.12 1.97
C TYR A 205 16.06 8.48 1.54
N PHE A 206 16.40 8.56 0.25
CA PHE A 206 17.66 8.03 -0.28
C PHE A 206 18.88 8.78 0.23
N LEU A 207 18.87 10.11 0.22
CA LEU A 207 19.95 10.93 0.76
C LEU A 207 20.20 10.65 2.26
N ASN A 208 19.12 10.48 3.03
CA ASN A 208 19.19 10.12 4.45
C ASN A 208 19.73 8.70 4.70
N ASN A 209 19.80 7.85 3.67
CA ASN A 209 20.43 6.53 3.70
C ASN A 209 21.75 6.49 2.91
N ASP A 210 22.37 7.66 2.71
CA ASP A 210 23.65 7.87 2.02
C ASP A 210 23.65 7.50 0.53
N PHE A 211 22.51 7.34 -0.13
CA PHE A 211 22.51 7.07 -1.57
C PHE A 211 22.97 8.30 -2.37
N ASP A 212 23.70 8.04 -3.44
CA ASP A 212 24.09 9.03 -4.44
C ASP A 212 23.03 9.06 -5.55
N LEU A 213 22.28 10.16 -5.63
CA LEU A 213 21.18 10.33 -6.58
C LEU A 213 21.65 10.46 -8.05
N GLU A 214 22.93 10.74 -8.29
CA GLU A 214 23.53 10.73 -9.63
C GLU A 214 23.76 9.29 -10.13
N GLN A 215 23.79 8.31 -9.22
CA GLN A 215 23.90 6.90 -9.54
C GLN A 215 22.52 6.27 -9.70
N THR A 216 22.46 5.20 -10.49
CA THR A 216 21.20 4.47 -10.68
C THR A 216 20.86 3.66 -9.43
N ILE A 217 19.59 3.75 -9.04
CA ILE A 217 18.99 2.99 -7.94
C ILE A 217 18.01 2.00 -8.56
N PHE A 218 18.20 0.72 -8.26
CA PHE A 218 17.22 -0.32 -8.56
C PHE A 218 16.42 -0.68 -7.32
N ASN A 219 15.20 -1.16 -7.51
CA ASN A 219 14.40 -1.76 -6.46
C ASN A 219 14.14 -3.24 -6.77
N ILE A 220 14.38 -4.10 -5.78
CA ILE A 220 13.90 -5.47 -5.73
C ILE A 220 12.75 -5.52 -4.75
N GLU A 221 11.57 -5.91 -5.22
CA GLU A 221 10.35 -5.85 -4.44
C GLU A 221 9.61 -7.19 -4.44
N PHE A 222 9.21 -7.63 -3.24
CA PHE A 222 8.45 -8.84 -3.01
C PHE A 222 7.06 -8.47 -2.49
N GLN A 223 6.06 -8.60 -3.36
CA GLN A 223 4.65 -8.52 -2.98
C GLN A 223 4.21 -9.87 -2.41
N MET A 224 3.80 -9.86 -1.15
CA MET A 224 3.29 -11.02 -0.41
C MET A 224 1.85 -10.77 0.00
N ASN A 225 0.93 -11.65 -0.41
CA ASN A 225 -0.49 -11.58 -0.03
C ASN A 225 -0.78 -12.55 1.12
N ARG A 226 -1.97 -12.42 1.73
CA ARG A 226 -2.45 -13.18 2.90
C ARG A 226 -2.18 -14.68 2.79
N GLY A 227 -2.42 -15.28 1.63
CA GLY A 227 -2.21 -16.70 1.41
C GLY A 227 -0.74 -17.14 1.52
N HIS A 228 0.22 -16.25 1.21
CA HIS A 228 1.64 -16.49 1.42
C HIS A 228 2.05 -16.19 2.87
N LEU A 229 1.63 -15.04 3.42
CA LEU A 229 1.93 -14.62 4.79
C LEU A 229 1.52 -15.68 5.84
N LYS A 230 0.32 -16.25 5.67
CA LYS A 230 -0.19 -17.33 6.54
C LYS A 230 0.68 -18.59 6.55
N GLN A 231 1.41 -18.90 5.48
CA GLN A 231 2.31 -20.06 5.44
C GLN A 231 3.49 -19.90 6.41
N TYR A 232 3.79 -18.67 6.82
CA TYR A 232 4.85 -18.31 7.75
C TYR A 232 4.31 -17.87 9.12
N ASN A 233 3.04 -18.17 9.42
CA ASN A 233 2.36 -17.73 10.64
C ASN A 233 2.31 -16.21 10.83
N ILE A 234 2.38 -15.43 9.73
CA ILE A 234 2.21 -13.98 9.77
C ILE A 234 0.73 -13.67 9.53
N ASN A 235 0.00 -13.38 10.61
CA ASN A 235 -1.45 -13.15 10.57
C ASN A 235 -1.82 -11.70 10.85
N THR A 236 -1.08 -11.00 11.69
CA THR A 236 -1.32 -9.60 12.09
C THR A 236 -0.25 -8.64 11.58
N ILE A 237 -0.50 -7.34 11.74
CA ILE A 237 0.53 -6.31 11.56
C ILE A 237 1.71 -6.55 12.51
N ASP A 238 1.45 -6.87 13.78
CA ASP A 238 2.52 -7.10 14.76
C ASP A 238 3.38 -8.29 14.37
N ASP A 239 2.76 -9.40 13.91
CA ASP A 239 3.50 -10.54 13.38
C ASP A 239 4.44 -10.13 12.25
N LEU A 240 3.96 -9.28 11.32
CA LEU A 240 4.76 -8.81 10.19
C LEU A 240 5.93 -7.94 10.65
N LEU A 241 5.67 -6.96 11.52
CA LEU A 241 6.67 -5.98 11.95
C LEU A 241 7.72 -6.61 12.88
N CYS A 242 7.33 -7.53 13.76
CA CYS A 242 8.28 -8.30 14.57
C CYS A 242 9.20 -9.17 13.70
N ASN A 243 8.70 -9.68 12.58
CA ASN A 243 9.50 -10.46 11.63
C ASN A 243 10.27 -9.61 10.60
N ALA A 244 10.09 -8.29 10.56
CA ALA A 244 10.72 -7.41 9.57
C ALA A 244 12.26 -7.57 9.53
N LYS A 245 12.92 -7.73 10.69
CA LYS A 245 14.37 -7.97 10.72
C LYS A 245 14.76 -9.31 10.10
N ASN A 246 14.00 -10.38 10.36
CA ASN A 246 14.22 -11.70 9.76
C ASN A 246 13.87 -11.72 8.26
N LEU A 247 13.06 -10.78 7.79
CA LEU A 247 12.72 -10.63 6.36
C LEU A 247 13.86 -9.97 5.56
N PHE A 248 14.83 -9.32 6.23
CA PHE A 248 15.91 -8.56 5.59
C PHE A 248 17.34 -8.99 6.00
N GLN A 249 17.49 -9.92 6.95
CA GLN A 249 18.75 -10.58 7.31
C GLN A 249 18.94 -11.88 6.50
#